data_AF-A0A068NTY6-F1
#
_entry.id   AF-A0A068NTY6-F1
#
_cell.length_a   1.000
_cell.length_b   1.000
_cell.length_c   1.000
_cell.angle_alpha   90.00
_cell.angle_beta   90.00
_cell.angle_gamma   90.00
#
_symmetry.space_group_name_H-M   'P 1'
#
loop_
_entity.id
_entity.type
_entity.pdbx_description
1 polymer ?
#
loop_
_entity_poly.entity_id
_entity_poly.type
_entity_poly.pdbx_seq_one_letter_code
_entity_poly.pdbx_strand_id
1 'polypeptide(L)'
;MHKKWQALPAAKLRWAADVSEVFTRKALAYFLPAFIVLYLRRAKPIDEDQIFNFGRWIGRLFPLSELGYSKSQILLLRNLLVWTDSFWDAKKLAPGQFQEWLDLLDLDLDEGVDHPPGRDFHQEGLQLIERIKVAFQGVSRAGGASWAGTEIEDNYGSVYGKPIYHDRDQNWEQLVDDSAWLTFPGVGGCSFLDRIGFRYYLPAALVRTIRDGEDADILFHLTLRTEQTDYTLDQWSALDEEQVSTVRAVLEYMYALKLRGREEWVPEPRDVAKWRTALESYWRNPFPIPRTGKPITGSRVKPQELHE
;
A
#
# COMPACT_ATOMS: atom_id res chain seq x y z
N MET A 1 11.58 5.24 -48.34
CA MET A 1 11.89 5.71 -46.97
C MET A 1 13.39 5.84 -46.65
N HIS A 2 14.32 5.19 -47.39
CA HIS A 2 15.75 5.15 -47.01
C HIS A 2 16.54 6.47 -47.17
N LYS A 3 16.10 7.38 -48.05
CA LYS A 3 16.82 8.67 -48.31
C LYS A 3 16.57 9.78 -47.29
N LYS A 4 15.57 9.66 -46.40
CA LYS A 4 15.25 10.70 -45.39
C LYS A 4 16.12 10.62 -44.13
N TRP A 5 16.82 9.52 -43.90
CA TRP A 5 17.62 9.30 -42.69
C TRP A 5 19.03 9.89 -42.75
N GLN A 6 19.54 10.20 -43.95
CA GLN A 6 20.90 10.73 -44.15
C GLN A 6 21.04 12.25 -43.90
N ALA A 7 19.92 12.95 -43.63
CA ALA A 7 19.91 14.40 -43.40
C ALA A 7 19.73 14.79 -41.92
N LEU A 8 19.70 13.83 -40.99
CA LEU A 8 19.54 14.12 -39.57
C LEU A 8 20.88 14.55 -38.95
N PRO A 9 20.92 15.66 -38.19
CA PRO A 9 22.11 16.06 -37.44
C PRO A 9 22.58 14.93 -36.54
N ALA A 10 23.91 14.74 -36.40
CA ALA A 10 24.51 13.66 -35.61
C ALA A 10 23.93 13.54 -34.19
N ALA A 11 23.50 14.65 -33.58
CA ALA A 11 22.84 14.68 -32.27
C ALA A 11 21.49 13.94 -32.25
N LYS A 12 20.69 13.99 -33.32
CA LYS A 12 19.41 13.27 -33.42
C LYS A 12 19.61 11.77 -33.67
N LEU A 13 20.66 11.40 -34.40
CA LEU A 13 21.03 9.99 -34.58
C LEU A 13 21.54 9.37 -33.27
N ARG A 14 22.29 10.14 -32.48
CA ARG A 14 22.76 9.73 -31.15
C ARG A 14 21.60 9.56 -30.17
N TRP A 15 20.68 10.53 -30.12
CA TRP A 15 19.45 10.41 -29.33
C TRP A 15 18.58 9.20 -29.73
N ALA A 16 18.42 8.94 -31.03
CA ALA A 16 17.68 7.76 -31.49
C ALA A 16 18.38 6.43 -31.14
N ALA A 17 19.71 6.40 -31.13
CA ALA A 17 20.49 5.24 -30.70
C ALA A 17 20.39 5.03 -29.17
N ASP A 18 20.46 6.10 -28.38
CA ASP A 18 20.33 6.05 -26.92
C ASP A 18 18.90 5.65 -26.51
N VAL A 19 17.88 6.18 -27.19
CA VAL A 19 16.48 5.77 -27.01
C VAL A 19 16.30 4.32 -27.45
N SER A 20 16.89 3.89 -28.58
CA SER A 20 16.81 2.49 -29.03
C SER A 20 17.51 1.54 -28.06
N GLU A 21 18.66 1.89 -27.48
CA GLU A 21 19.39 1.05 -26.52
C GLU A 21 18.64 0.95 -25.19
N VAL A 22 18.11 2.06 -24.68
CA VAL A 22 17.27 2.08 -23.47
C VAL A 22 15.96 1.33 -23.71
N PHE A 23 15.31 1.54 -24.86
CA PHE A 23 14.09 0.84 -25.24
C PHE A 23 14.35 -0.65 -25.46
N THR A 24 15.48 -1.05 -26.05
CA THR A 24 15.83 -2.46 -26.28
C THR A 24 16.18 -3.18 -24.99
N ARG A 25 16.94 -2.55 -24.08
CA ARG A 25 17.26 -3.12 -22.75
C ARG A 25 16.00 -3.23 -21.87
N LYS A 26 15.14 -2.21 -21.87
CA LYS A 26 13.89 -2.24 -21.12
C LYS A 26 12.87 -3.20 -21.75
N ALA A 27 12.70 -3.19 -23.08
CA ALA A 27 11.87 -4.13 -23.81
C ALA A 27 12.32 -5.59 -23.64
N LEU A 28 13.63 -5.88 -23.65
CA LEU A 28 14.12 -7.22 -23.30
C LEU A 28 13.77 -7.59 -21.86
N ALA A 29 13.91 -6.69 -20.88
CA ALA A 29 13.48 -6.96 -19.51
C ALA A 29 11.96 -7.18 -19.39
N TYR A 30 11.15 -6.50 -20.21
CA TYR A 30 9.68 -6.64 -20.23
C TYR A 30 9.19 -7.90 -20.96
N PHE A 31 9.75 -8.19 -22.13
CA PHE A 31 9.26 -9.26 -23.01
C PHE A 31 9.95 -10.58 -22.76
N LEU A 32 11.19 -10.62 -22.26
CA LEU A 32 11.92 -11.89 -22.05
C LEU A 32 11.25 -12.80 -21.00
N PRO A 33 10.75 -12.32 -19.85
CA PRO A 33 9.96 -13.15 -18.93
C PRO A 33 8.71 -13.74 -19.58
N ALA A 34 7.95 -12.90 -20.29
CA ALA A 34 6.76 -13.33 -21.02
C ALA A 34 7.12 -14.34 -22.13
N PHE A 35 8.19 -14.09 -22.89
CA PHE A 35 8.69 -14.99 -23.93
C PHE A 35 9.20 -16.32 -23.38
N ILE A 36 9.86 -16.31 -22.22
CA ILE A 36 10.33 -17.54 -21.54
C ILE A 36 9.13 -18.37 -21.07
N VAL A 37 8.13 -17.75 -20.43
CA VAL A 37 6.89 -18.45 -20.02
C VAL A 37 6.15 -19.00 -21.25
N LEU A 38 6.05 -18.21 -22.33
CA LEU A 38 5.42 -18.61 -23.58
C LEU A 38 6.19 -19.74 -24.30
N TYR A 39 7.53 -19.68 -24.32
CA TYR A 39 8.39 -20.70 -24.90
C TYR A 39 8.31 -22.01 -24.10
N LEU A 40 8.38 -21.93 -22.77
CA LEU A 40 8.28 -23.08 -21.90
C LEU A 40 6.90 -23.75 -22.00
N ARG A 41 5.79 -22.99 -22.07
CA ARG A 41 4.42 -23.54 -22.27
C ARG A 41 4.25 -24.26 -23.60
N ARG A 42 4.96 -23.83 -24.64
CA ARG A 42 4.95 -24.46 -25.96
C ARG A 42 5.84 -25.71 -26.00
N ALA A 43 6.94 -25.72 -25.25
CA ALA A 43 7.88 -26.84 -25.21
C ALA A 43 7.39 -27.99 -24.32
N LYS A 44 6.68 -27.69 -23.21
CA LYS A 44 6.02 -28.66 -22.33
C LYS A 44 4.79 -28.03 -21.65
N PRO A 45 3.74 -28.82 -21.33
CA PRO A 45 2.68 -28.33 -20.45
C PRO A 45 3.27 -28.06 -19.07
N ILE A 46 3.32 -26.79 -18.70
CA ILE A 46 3.68 -26.32 -17.37
C ILE A 46 2.37 -26.06 -16.61
N ASP A 47 2.27 -26.51 -15.36
CA ASP A 47 1.09 -26.24 -14.54
C ASP A 47 1.08 -24.81 -13.94
N GLU A 48 -0.06 -24.40 -13.39
CA GLU A 48 -0.27 -23.05 -12.84
C GLU A 48 0.66 -22.76 -11.65
N ASP A 49 0.96 -23.77 -10.82
CA ASP A 49 1.86 -23.63 -9.67
C ASP A 49 3.30 -23.34 -10.11
N GLN A 50 3.75 -23.94 -11.20
CA GLN A 50 5.06 -23.68 -11.80
C GLN A 50 5.15 -22.28 -12.40
N ILE A 51 4.07 -21.75 -13.01
CA ILE A 51 4.00 -20.37 -13.51
C ILE A 51 4.05 -19.38 -12.34
N PHE A 52 3.28 -19.64 -11.29
CA PHE A 52 3.25 -18.82 -10.09
C PHE A 52 4.62 -18.78 -9.38
N ASN A 53 5.28 -19.94 -9.23
CA ASN A 53 6.62 -20.04 -8.65
C ASN A 53 7.68 -19.35 -9.52
N PHE A 54 7.55 -19.40 -10.84
CA PHE A 54 8.42 -18.65 -11.76
C PHE A 54 8.23 -17.14 -11.62
N GLY A 55 6.98 -16.67 -11.49
CA GLY A 55 6.66 -15.26 -11.21
C GLY A 55 7.27 -14.77 -9.90
N ARG A 56 7.19 -15.57 -8.83
CA ARG A 56 7.87 -15.29 -7.56
C ARG A 56 9.40 -15.27 -7.70
N TRP A 57 9.97 -16.17 -8.48
CA TRP A 57 11.41 -16.23 -8.71
C TRP A 57 11.90 -15.01 -9.49
N ILE A 58 11.18 -14.57 -10.52
CA ILE A 58 11.49 -13.33 -11.25
C ILE A 58 11.34 -12.10 -10.35
N GLY A 59 10.29 -12.03 -9.53
CA GLY A 59 10.11 -10.95 -8.57
C GLY A 59 11.24 -10.84 -7.53
N ARG A 60 11.94 -11.95 -7.25
CA ARG A 60 13.16 -11.96 -6.41
C ARG A 60 14.42 -11.55 -7.16
N LEU A 61 14.52 -11.87 -8.46
CA LEU A 61 15.67 -11.50 -9.28
C LEU A 61 15.64 -10.04 -9.76
N PHE A 62 14.46 -9.46 -9.86
CA PHE A 62 14.25 -8.08 -10.29
C PHE A 62 13.29 -7.38 -9.33
N PRO A 63 13.78 -6.87 -8.18
CA PRO A 63 12.99 -6.00 -7.33
C PRO A 63 12.60 -4.78 -8.18
N LEU A 64 11.33 -4.68 -8.58
CA LEU A 64 10.87 -3.62 -9.49
C LEU A 64 11.13 -2.20 -8.93
N SER A 65 11.26 -2.08 -7.60
CA SER A 65 11.69 -0.87 -6.90
C SER A 65 13.14 -0.45 -7.20
N GLU A 66 14.05 -1.39 -7.45
CA GLU A 66 15.47 -1.11 -7.77
C GLU A 66 15.67 -0.65 -9.23
N LEU A 67 14.66 -0.82 -10.07
CA LEU A 67 14.67 -0.38 -11.47
C LEU A 67 14.11 1.05 -11.66
N GLY A 68 13.79 1.74 -10.56
CA GLY A 68 13.32 3.13 -10.58
C GLY A 68 11.89 3.31 -11.08
N TYR A 69 11.06 2.26 -11.01
CA TYR A 69 9.66 2.33 -11.40
C TYR A 69 8.79 2.96 -10.30
N SER A 70 7.85 3.81 -10.71
CA SER A 70 6.83 4.34 -9.81
C SER A 70 5.80 3.25 -9.47
N LYS A 71 5.10 3.40 -8.34
CA LYS A 71 4.02 2.50 -7.89
C LYS A 71 2.95 2.30 -8.98
N SER A 72 2.61 3.37 -9.71
CA SER A 72 1.67 3.34 -10.84
C SER A 72 2.17 2.47 -12.00
N GLN A 73 3.48 2.51 -12.30
CA GLN A 73 4.10 1.66 -13.34
C GLN A 73 4.10 0.18 -12.92
N ILE A 74 4.32 -0.12 -11.64
CA ILE A 74 4.26 -1.48 -11.09
C ILE A 74 2.84 -2.05 -11.17
N LEU A 75 1.83 -1.23 -10.85
CA LEU A 75 0.40 -1.58 -10.97
C LEU A 75 -0.03 -1.80 -12.43
N LEU A 76 0.42 -0.93 -13.35
CA LEU A 76 0.17 -1.07 -14.78
C LEU A 76 0.76 -2.39 -15.32
N LEU A 77 1.99 -2.72 -14.92
CA LEU A 77 2.67 -3.97 -15.30
C LEU A 77 1.96 -5.22 -14.75
N ARG A 78 1.49 -5.16 -13.50
CA ARG A 78 0.68 -6.23 -12.89
C ARG A 78 -0.63 -6.44 -13.65
N ASN A 79 -1.31 -5.36 -14.03
CA ASN A 79 -2.55 -5.43 -14.78
C ASN A 79 -2.32 -5.96 -16.20
N LEU A 80 -1.25 -5.55 -16.88
CA LEU A 80 -0.85 -6.07 -18.19
C LEU A 80 -0.64 -7.60 -18.17
N LEU A 81 -0.03 -8.14 -17.12
CA LEU A 81 0.17 -9.59 -16.95
C LEU A 81 -1.15 -10.35 -16.74
N VAL A 82 -2.05 -9.83 -15.92
CA VAL A 82 -3.41 -10.39 -15.74
C VAL A 82 -4.22 -10.29 -17.04
N TRP A 83 -4.01 -9.22 -17.81
CA TRP A 83 -4.70 -8.99 -19.07
C TRP A 83 -4.20 -9.89 -20.20
N THR A 84 -2.93 -10.29 -20.22
CA THR A 84 -2.40 -11.21 -21.24
C THR A 84 -3.07 -12.59 -21.22
N ASP A 85 -3.64 -13.01 -20.09
CA ASP A 85 -4.48 -14.22 -20.02
C ASP A 85 -5.85 -14.01 -20.68
N SER A 86 -6.46 -12.81 -20.55
CA SER A 86 -7.71 -12.45 -21.26
C SER A 86 -7.51 -12.15 -22.75
N PHE A 87 -6.32 -11.68 -23.12
CA PHE A 87 -5.96 -11.31 -24.50
C PHE A 87 -5.94 -12.52 -25.45
N TRP A 88 -5.73 -13.74 -24.94
CA TRP A 88 -5.69 -14.94 -25.80
C TRP A 88 -7.05 -15.63 -26.01
N ASP A 89 -8.08 -15.31 -25.22
CA ASP A 89 -9.47 -15.65 -25.61
C ASP A 89 -9.96 -14.76 -26.77
N ALA A 90 -9.28 -13.64 -27.02
CA ALA A 90 -9.55 -12.71 -28.12
C ALA A 90 -8.95 -13.14 -29.48
N LYS A 91 -8.99 -14.45 -29.82
CA LYS A 91 -8.72 -14.98 -31.18
C LYS A 91 -9.69 -14.50 -32.28
N LYS A 92 -10.47 -13.44 -32.03
CA LYS A 92 -11.50 -12.92 -32.92
C LYS A 92 -11.35 -11.43 -33.26
N LEU A 93 -10.29 -10.74 -32.82
CA LEU A 93 -10.13 -9.34 -33.19
C LEU A 93 -9.76 -9.23 -34.69
N ALA A 94 -10.59 -8.51 -35.43
CA ALA A 94 -10.41 -8.27 -36.85
C ALA A 94 -9.23 -7.29 -37.08
N PRO A 95 -8.55 -7.37 -38.24
CA PRO A 95 -7.53 -6.38 -38.62
C PRO A 95 -8.13 -4.96 -38.59
N GLY A 96 -7.65 -4.11 -37.69
CA GLY A 96 -8.14 -2.73 -37.50
C GLY A 96 -8.44 -2.36 -36.04
N GLN A 97 -8.92 -3.33 -35.24
CA GLN A 97 -9.28 -3.08 -33.83
C GLN A 97 -8.07 -2.77 -32.94
N PHE A 98 -6.86 -3.12 -33.38
CA PHE A 98 -5.62 -2.77 -32.69
C PHE A 98 -5.28 -1.28 -32.80
N GLN A 99 -5.59 -0.63 -33.93
CA GLN A 99 -5.36 0.81 -34.09
C GLN A 99 -6.44 1.61 -33.35
N GLU A 100 -7.69 1.19 -33.43
CA GLU A 100 -8.81 1.74 -32.67
C GLU A 100 -8.57 1.67 -31.15
N TRP A 101 -7.85 0.63 -30.70
CA TRP A 101 -7.43 0.49 -29.30
C TRP A 101 -6.26 1.40 -28.92
N LEU A 102 -5.31 1.64 -29.83
CA LEU A 102 -4.25 2.63 -29.61
C LEU A 102 -4.82 4.05 -29.59
N ASP A 103 -5.82 4.34 -30.42
CA ASP A 103 -6.52 5.63 -30.46
C ASP A 103 -7.40 5.84 -29.21
N LEU A 104 -7.90 4.76 -28.59
CA LEU A 104 -8.58 4.78 -27.27
C LEU A 104 -7.62 5.02 -26.09
N LEU A 105 -6.34 4.70 -26.27
CA LEU A 105 -5.28 4.97 -25.28
C LEU A 105 -4.61 6.33 -25.50
N ASP A 106 -4.82 6.95 -26.66
CA ASP A 106 -4.56 8.37 -26.92
C ASP A 106 -5.66 9.20 -26.23
N LEU A 107 -5.85 8.94 -24.93
CA LEU A 107 -6.72 9.70 -24.05
C LEU A 107 -6.20 11.13 -24.03
N ASP A 108 -6.88 12.00 -24.76
CA ASP A 108 -6.88 13.43 -24.49
C ASP A 108 -7.24 13.58 -23.01
N LEU A 109 -6.24 13.84 -22.17
CA LEU A 109 -6.41 14.33 -20.81
C LEU A 109 -6.91 15.77 -20.92
N ASP A 110 -8.17 15.90 -21.33
CA ASP A 110 -8.88 17.17 -21.41
C ASP A 110 -9.02 17.73 -19.98
N GLU A 111 -8.28 18.79 -19.68
CA GLU A 111 -8.21 19.49 -18.38
C GLU A 111 -9.50 20.30 -18.07
N GLY A 112 -10.67 19.79 -18.45
CA GLY A 112 -11.88 20.60 -18.62
C GLY A 112 -13.15 20.11 -17.93
N VAL A 113 -13.09 19.16 -16.99
CA VAL A 113 -14.28 18.79 -16.22
C VAL A 113 -14.47 19.80 -15.08
N ASP A 114 -15.44 20.71 -15.27
CA ASP A 114 -15.96 21.60 -14.24
C ASP A 114 -16.56 20.76 -13.09
N HIS A 115 -15.72 20.36 -12.15
CA HIS A 115 -16.19 19.80 -10.89
C HIS A 115 -16.95 20.90 -10.12
N PRO A 116 -18.14 20.59 -9.54
CA PRO A 116 -18.84 21.55 -8.67
C PRO A 116 -17.87 22.03 -7.58
N PRO A 117 -17.95 23.28 -7.07
CA PRO A 117 -16.99 23.85 -6.13
C PRO A 117 -16.84 22.94 -4.91
N GLY A 118 -15.88 22.04 -5.04
CA GLY A 118 -15.75 20.84 -4.27
C GLY A 118 -14.60 21.07 -3.32
N ARG A 119 -14.77 20.64 -2.08
CA ARG A 119 -13.66 20.55 -1.11
C ARG A 119 -12.38 20.11 -1.81
N ASP A 120 -11.34 20.91 -1.66
CA ASP A 120 -10.00 20.54 -2.08
C ASP A 120 -9.49 19.47 -1.10
N PHE A 121 -9.69 18.19 -1.44
CA PHE A 121 -9.24 17.06 -0.62
C PHE A 121 -7.74 17.06 -0.44
N HIS A 122 -6.99 17.62 -1.39
CA HIS A 122 -5.55 17.77 -1.22
C HIS A 122 -5.27 18.73 -0.07
N GLN A 123 -5.92 19.89 -0.03
CA GLN A 123 -5.78 20.84 1.07
C GLN A 123 -6.31 20.28 2.41
N GLU A 124 -7.47 19.60 2.42
CA GLU A 124 -8.00 18.95 3.64
C GLU A 124 -7.03 17.87 4.16
N GLY A 125 -6.48 17.05 3.26
CA GLY A 125 -5.49 16.04 3.58
C GLY A 125 -4.20 16.64 4.16
N LEU A 126 -3.70 17.74 3.59
CA LEU A 126 -2.54 18.46 4.12
C LEU A 126 -2.78 19.04 5.51
N GLN A 127 -3.95 19.65 5.75
CA GLN A 127 -4.32 20.16 7.07
C GLN A 127 -4.41 19.03 8.10
N LEU A 128 -4.93 17.88 7.69
CA LEU A 128 -5.06 16.72 8.56
C LEU A 128 -3.70 16.07 8.89
N ILE A 129 -2.76 16.05 7.93
CA ILE A 129 -1.37 15.63 8.18
C ILE A 129 -0.71 16.55 9.22
N GLU A 130 -0.91 17.86 9.13
CA GLU A 130 -0.37 18.79 10.13
C GLU A 130 -0.97 18.55 11.51
N ARG A 131 -2.29 18.30 11.56
CA ARG A 131 -2.96 17.91 12.80
C ARG A 131 -2.40 16.62 13.40
N ILE A 132 -2.07 15.61 12.58
CA ILE A 132 -1.42 14.38 13.04
C ILE A 132 -0.06 14.69 13.68
N LYS A 133 0.75 15.55 13.05
CA LYS A 133 2.06 15.94 13.59
C LYS A 133 1.94 16.59 14.97
N VAL A 134 0.99 17.52 15.13
CA VAL A 134 0.74 18.18 16.42
C VAL A 134 0.25 17.19 17.47
N ALA A 135 -0.77 16.39 17.16
CA ALA A 135 -1.39 15.46 18.12
C ALA A 135 -0.44 14.34 18.59
N PHE A 136 0.53 13.95 17.75
CA PHE A 136 1.52 12.91 18.05
C PHE A 136 2.92 13.49 18.30
N GLN A 137 3.02 14.79 18.58
CA GLN A 137 4.29 15.43 18.89
C GLN A 137 4.89 14.83 20.16
N GLY A 138 6.17 14.43 20.09
CA GLY A 138 6.90 13.89 21.24
C GLY A 138 6.52 12.46 21.64
N VAL A 139 5.65 11.78 20.89
CA VAL A 139 5.39 10.36 21.08
C VAL A 139 6.69 9.56 20.89
N SER A 140 7.02 8.74 21.88
CA SER A 140 8.24 7.94 21.92
C SER A 140 7.92 6.45 21.95
N ARG A 141 8.77 5.65 21.31
CA ARG A 141 8.74 4.18 21.37
C ARG A 141 9.42 3.60 22.62
N ALA A 142 10.00 4.43 23.48
CA ALA A 142 10.76 3.96 24.64
C ALA A 142 9.93 3.01 25.51
N GLY A 143 10.39 1.75 25.62
CA GLY A 143 9.71 0.70 26.38
C GLY A 143 8.56 -0.01 25.65
N GLY A 144 8.29 0.33 24.38
CA GLY A 144 7.31 -0.34 23.53
C GLY A 144 7.93 -1.28 22.51
N ALA A 145 7.09 -2.15 21.96
CA ALA A 145 7.45 -3.05 20.87
C ALA A 145 8.01 -2.30 19.65
N SER A 146 9.10 -2.84 19.09
CA SER A 146 9.75 -2.35 17.87
C SER A 146 9.16 -3.03 16.64
N TRP A 147 9.15 -2.37 15.48
CA TRP A 147 8.61 -2.97 14.24
C TRP A 147 9.37 -4.23 13.86
N ALA A 148 10.71 -4.23 13.93
CA ALA A 148 11.51 -5.44 13.70
C ALA A 148 11.18 -6.55 14.71
N GLY A 149 10.90 -6.17 15.96
CA GLY A 149 10.46 -7.07 17.02
C GLY A 149 9.14 -7.77 16.69
N THR A 150 8.18 -7.08 16.08
CA THR A 150 6.91 -7.68 15.65
C THR A 150 7.10 -8.81 14.65
N GLU A 151 8.06 -8.68 13.74
CA GLU A 151 8.38 -9.74 12.77
C GLU A 151 8.97 -10.97 13.45
N ILE A 152 9.77 -10.77 14.50
CA ILE A 152 10.34 -11.87 15.29
C ILE A 152 9.24 -12.59 16.06
N GLU A 153 8.31 -11.85 16.67
CA GLU A 153 7.19 -12.40 17.42
C GLU A 153 6.25 -13.23 16.54
N ASP A 154 5.86 -12.70 15.38
CA ASP A 154 5.00 -13.42 14.42
C ASP A 154 5.67 -14.70 13.90
N ASN A 155 7.00 -14.68 13.75
CA ASN A 155 7.79 -15.88 13.43
C ASN A 155 8.04 -16.80 14.64
N TYR A 156 7.16 -16.80 15.65
CA TYR A 156 7.26 -17.64 16.85
C TYR A 156 8.57 -17.42 17.63
N GLY A 157 9.01 -16.16 17.74
CA GLY A 157 10.20 -15.77 18.52
C GLY A 157 11.53 -16.22 17.89
N SER A 158 11.55 -16.35 16.57
CA SER A 158 12.33 -17.40 15.89
C SER A 158 13.80 -17.57 16.34
N VAL A 159 14.13 -18.84 16.55
CA VAL A 159 15.47 -19.42 16.65
C VAL A 159 16.27 -19.29 15.32
N TYR A 160 15.69 -18.74 14.24
CA TYR A 160 16.24 -18.86 12.87
C TYR A 160 16.15 -17.62 11.96
N GLY A 161 15.60 -16.48 12.39
CA GLY A 161 15.38 -15.32 11.52
C GLY A 161 15.95 -14.02 12.07
N LYS A 162 16.75 -13.32 11.26
CA LYS A 162 16.97 -11.88 11.45
C LYS A 162 15.72 -11.17 10.91
N PRO A 163 15.23 -10.11 11.57
CA PRO A 163 14.11 -9.35 11.04
C PRO A 163 14.49 -8.76 9.68
N ILE A 164 13.51 -8.70 8.77
CA ILE A 164 13.64 -8.11 7.44
C ILE A 164 13.84 -6.60 7.60
N TYR A 165 13.01 -5.99 8.46
CA TYR A 165 13.17 -4.59 8.84
C TYR A 165 14.11 -4.44 10.04
N HIS A 166 14.89 -3.36 10.05
CA HIS A 166 15.69 -2.98 11.21
C HIS A 166 15.25 -1.59 11.65
N ASP A 167 14.75 -1.46 12.88
CA ASP A 167 14.38 -0.16 13.43
C ASP A 167 15.60 0.75 13.51
N ARG A 168 15.61 1.77 12.65
CA ARG A 168 16.62 2.84 12.59
C ARG A 168 16.00 4.21 12.82
N ASP A 169 14.69 4.25 12.96
CA ASP A 169 13.90 5.41 13.26
C ASP A 169 14.29 6.00 14.61
N GLN A 170 14.53 7.31 14.62
CA GLN A 170 14.69 8.10 15.84
C GLN A 170 13.37 8.76 16.25
N ASN A 171 12.46 8.91 15.31
CA ASN A 171 11.10 9.39 15.50
C ASN A 171 10.21 8.80 14.40
N TRP A 172 8.90 8.78 14.66
CA TRP A 172 7.93 8.20 13.72
C TRP A 172 7.85 8.96 12.39
N GLU A 173 8.19 10.25 12.35
CA GLU A 173 8.11 11.05 11.12
C GLU A 173 9.07 10.54 10.05
N GLN A 174 10.24 10.01 10.44
CA GLN A 174 11.20 9.40 9.52
C GLN A 174 10.60 8.21 8.76
N LEU A 175 9.64 7.51 9.37
CA LEU A 175 8.98 6.36 8.76
C LEU A 175 8.03 6.77 7.65
N VAL A 176 7.50 8.01 7.65
CA VAL A 176 6.55 8.47 6.63
C VAL A 176 7.13 8.31 5.23
N ASP A 177 8.41 8.66 5.05
CA ASP A 177 9.10 8.64 3.76
C ASP A 177 10.07 7.44 3.62
N ASP A 178 10.18 6.58 4.64
CA ASP A 178 11.08 5.41 4.60
C ASP A 178 10.53 4.29 3.70
N SER A 179 11.03 4.19 2.47
CA SER A 179 10.62 3.13 1.53
C SER A 179 10.87 1.70 2.02
N ALA A 180 11.76 1.49 2.99
CA ALA A 180 12.02 0.17 3.57
C ALA A 180 11.00 -0.21 4.65
N TRP A 181 10.28 0.78 5.22
CA TRP A 181 9.21 0.50 6.17
C TRP A 181 7.95 0.04 5.43
N LEU A 182 7.63 -1.24 5.57
CA LEU A 182 6.43 -1.85 4.99
C LEU A 182 5.33 -1.90 6.04
N THR A 183 4.23 -1.16 5.82
CA THR A 183 3.10 -1.16 6.76
C THR A 183 2.34 -2.49 6.75
N PHE A 184 2.40 -3.22 5.62
CA PHE A 184 1.96 -4.60 5.49
C PHE A 184 3.15 -5.49 5.11
N PRO A 185 3.95 -5.94 6.10
CA PRO A 185 5.10 -6.81 5.82
C PRO A 185 4.68 -8.25 5.48
N GLY A 186 3.41 -8.62 5.69
CA GLY A 186 2.92 -10.00 5.61
C GLY A 186 3.37 -10.90 6.77
N VAL A 187 4.35 -10.44 7.55
CA VAL A 187 4.83 -11.04 8.80
C VAL A 187 5.13 -9.93 9.80
N GLY A 188 4.56 -9.98 10.99
CA GLY A 188 4.64 -8.93 12.01
C GLY A 188 3.64 -7.80 11.77
N GLY A 189 4.09 -6.56 12.03
CA GLY A 189 3.30 -5.36 11.85
C GLY A 189 2.37 -5.05 13.04
N CYS A 190 1.30 -4.30 12.76
CA CYS A 190 0.48 -3.70 13.81
C CYS A 190 -0.16 -4.72 14.76
N SER A 191 -0.45 -5.94 14.30
CA SER A 191 -1.03 -7.04 15.10
C SER A 191 -0.20 -7.43 16.33
N PHE A 192 1.10 -7.17 16.32
CA PHE A 192 2.05 -7.60 17.37
C PHE A 192 2.67 -6.42 18.11
N LEU A 193 2.27 -5.20 17.79
CA LEU A 193 2.68 -4.06 18.60
C LEU A 193 2.02 -4.16 19.97
N ASP A 194 2.70 -3.72 21.03
CA ASP A 194 2.01 -3.35 22.25
C ASP A 194 1.42 -1.93 22.09
N ARG A 195 0.61 -1.50 23.08
CA ARG A 195 -0.02 -0.17 23.03
C ARG A 195 0.96 1.01 22.90
N ILE A 196 2.19 0.87 23.37
CA ILE A 196 3.22 1.92 23.27
C ILE A 196 3.77 1.96 21.84
N GLY A 197 4.15 0.80 21.30
CA GLY A 197 4.60 0.64 19.92
C GLY A 197 3.53 1.08 18.93
N PHE A 198 2.28 0.66 19.12
CA PHE A 198 1.17 1.06 18.27
C PHE A 198 0.97 2.57 18.25
N ARG A 199 0.91 3.22 19.42
CA ARG A 199 0.84 4.68 19.51
C ARG A 199 1.97 5.38 18.76
N TYR A 200 3.18 4.81 18.76
CA TYR A 200 4.33 5.35 18.07
C TYR A 200 4.28 5.19 16.54
N TYR A 201 3.92 4.02 16.02
CA TYR A 201 3.90 3.75 14.57
C TYR A 201 2.62 4.26 13.87
N LEU A 202 1.52 4.40 14.62
CA LEU A 202 0.23 4.84 14.11
C LEU A 202 0.28 6.16 13.30
N PRO A 203 0.87 7.27 13.77
CA PRO A 203 0.86 8.53 13.02
C PRO A 203 1.54 8.41 11.65
N ALA A 204 2.62 7.64 11.53
CA ALA A 204 3.29 7.42 10.24
C ALA A 204 2.39 6.65 9.26
N ALA A 205 1.68 5.62 9.74
CA ALA A 205 0.69 4.90 8.96
C ALA A 205 -0.46 5.80 8.52
N LEU A 206 -1.01 6.64 9.41
CA LEU A 206 -2.11 7.57 9.07
C LEU A 206 -1.69 8.59 7.99
N VAL A 207 -0.48 9.15 8.07
CA VAL A 207 0.03 10.08 7.07
C VAL A 207 0.15 9.39 5.71
N ARG A 208 0.69 8.16 5.66
CA ARG A 208 0.75 7.37 4.43
C ARG A 208 -0.64 7.06 3.88
N THR A 209 -1.58 6.73 4.76
CA THR A 209 -2.98 6.50 4.37
C THR A 209 -3.59 7.70 3.66
N ILE A 210 -3.38 8.91 4.18
CA ILE A 210 -3.88 10.15 3.56
C ILE A 210 -3.18 10.43 2.23
N ARG A 211 -1.84 10.31 2.18
CA ARG A 211 -1.04 10.61 0.98
C ARG A 211 -1.34 9.67 -0.18
N ASP A 212 -1.43 8.38 0.12
CA ASP A 212 -1.63 7.35 -0.89
C ASP A 212 -3.12 7.17 -1.25
N GLY A 213 -4.03 7.67 -0.40
CA GLY A 213 -5.45 7.41 -0.52
C GLY A 213 -5.82 5.94 -0.27
N GLU A 214 -4.95 5.17 0.39
CA GLU A 214 -5.11 3.74 0.66
C GLU A 214 -4.99 3.40 2.15
N ASP A 215 -5.47 2.23 2.57
CA ASP A 215 -5.59 1.92 4.01
C ASP A 215 -4.26 1.69 4.76
N ALA A 216 -3.13 1.63 4.04
CA ALA A 216 -1.81 1.30 4.60
C ALA A 216 -1.82 0.12 5.59
N ASP A 217 -2.79 -0.79 5.45
CA ASP A 217 -3.13 -1.89 6.38
C ASP A 217 -3.45 -1.47 7.84
N ILE A 218 -3.74 -0.20 8.10
CA ILE A 218 -4.07 0.25 9.46
C ILE A 218 -5.57 0.12 9.76
N LEU A 219 -6.43 0.09 8.74
CA LEU A 219 -7.89 0.14 8.90
C LEU A 219 -8.45 -1.01 9.76
N PHE A 220 -7.87 -2.20 9.63
CA PHE A 220 -8.24 -3.33 10.49
C PHE A 220 -8.05 -3.00 11.98
N HIS A 221 -6.91 -2.39 12.32
CA HIS A 221 -6.54 -1.99 13.69
C HIS A 221 -7.28 -0.73 14.20
N LEU A 222 -7.82 0.08 13.28
CA LEU A 222 -8.68 1.21 13.62
C LEU A 222 -10.15 0.83 13.83
N THR A 223 -10.53 -0.41 13.54
CA THR A 223 -11.91 -0.88 13.67
C THR A 223 -12.14 -1.52 15.04
N LEU A 224 -13.05 -0.94 15.83
CA LEU A 224 -13.37 -1.43 17.17
C LEU A 224 -14.38 -2.57 17.06
N ARG A 225 -13.88 -3.82 17.09
CA ARG A 225 -14.71 -5.03 16.99
C ARG A 225 -15.11 -5.53 18.38
N THR A 226 -16.35 -5.99 18.52
CA THR A 226 -16.90 -6.54 19.78
C THR A 226 -16.24 -7.84 20.23
N GLU A 227 -15.64 -8.60 19.31
CA GLU A 227 -15.01 -9.90 19.59
C GLU A 227 -13.50 -9.81 19.89
N GLN A 228 -12.87 -8.67 19.56
CA GLN A 228 -11.44 -8.41 19.77
C GLN A 228 -11.23 -7.20 20.69
N THR A 229 -12.20 -6.95 21.56
CA THR A 229 -12.21 -5.76 22.42
C THR A 229 -10.92 -5.64 23.20
N ASP A 230 -10.41 -6.69 23.82
CA ASP A 230 -9.28 -6.51 24.75
C ASP A 230 -7.99 -6.09 24.02
N TYR A 231 -7.73 -6.66 22.85
CA TYR A 231 -6.59 -6.29 22.01
C TYR A 231 -6.73 -4.85 21.53
N THR A 232 -7.83 -4.52 20.85
CA THR A 232 -7.99 -3.18 20.26
C THR A 232 -8.13 -2.14 21.37
N LEU A 233 -8.83 -2.42 22.47
CA LEU A 233 -8.94 -1.51 23.61
C LEU A 233 -7.58 -1.28 24.29
N ASP A 234 -6.72 -2.29 24.43
CA ASP A 234 -5.38 -2.10 24.98
C ASP A 234 -4.55 -1.17 24.09
N GLN A 235 -4.53 -1.39 22.76
CA GLN A 235 -3.85 -0.50 21.82
C GLN A 235 -4.31 0.95 21.96
N TRP A 236 -5.63 1.13 22.02
CA TRP A 236 -6.27 2.43 22.11
C TRP A 236 -6.10 3.09 23.47
N SER A 237 -5.86 2.32 24.54
CA SER A 237 -5.69 2.84 25.90
C SER A 237 -4.47 3.75 26.07
N ALA A 238 -3.51 3.69 25.14
CA ALA A 238 -2.35 4.58 25.14
C ALA A 238 -2.62 5.94 24.49
N LEU A 239 -3.69 6.08 23.71
CA LEU A 239 -4.02 7.32 23.00
C LEU A 239 -4.74 8.30 23.95
N ASP A 240 -4.35 9.57 23.90
CA ASP A 240 -5.08 10.65 24.57
C ASP A 240 -6.28 11.14 23.74
N GLU A 241 -7.07 12.05 24.31
CA GLU A 241 -8.28 12.59 23.67
C GLU A 241 -7.98 13.28 22.33
N GLU A 242 -6.84 13.96 22.21
CA GLU A 242 -6.44 14.67 21.00
C GLU A 242 -6.04 13.71 19.88
N GLN A 243 -5.27 12.67 20.22
CA GLN A 243 -4.90 11.59 19.31
C GLN A 243 -6.13 10.83 18.81
N VAL A 244 -7.04 10.44 19.72
CA VAL A 244 -8.30 9.77 19.35
C VAL A 244 -9.14 10.64 18.42
N SER A 245 -9.30 11.93 18.73
CA SER A 245 -10.03 12.88 17.89
C SER A 245 -9.40 13.03 16.50
N THR A 246 -8.07 13.00 16.44
CA THR A 246 -7.32 13.08 15.19
C THR A 246 -7.48 11.81 14.35
N VAL A 247 -7.37 10.62 14.94
CA VAL A 247 -7.61 9.35 14.22
C VAL A 247 -9.02 9.31 13.64
N ARG A 248 -10.02 9.77 14.40
CA ARG A 248 -11.39 9.86 13.91
C ARG A 248 -11.51 10.79 12.70
N ALA A 249 -10.86 11.95 12.72
CA ALA A 249 -10.84 12.85 11.58
C ALA A 249 -10.22 12.19 10.32
N VAL A 250 -9.22 11.33 10.49
CA VAL A 250 -8.67 10.49 9.40
C VAL A 250 -9.71 9.52 8.85
N LEU A 251 -10.47 8.84 9.71
CA LEU A 251 -11.52 7.94 9.26
C LEU A 251 -12.63 8.67 8.49
N GLU A 252 -13.03 9.86 8.97
CA GLU A 252 -14.00 10.72 8.30
C GLU A 252 -13.49 11.18 6.92
N TYR A 253 -12.23 11.61 6.85
CA TYR A 253 -11.57 12.00 5.60
C TYR A 253 -11.49 10.84 4.60
N MET A 254 -10.99 9.67 5.02
CA MET A 254 -10.83 8.51 4.14
C MET A 254 -12.18 7.95 3.67
N TYR A 255 -13.21 7.96 4.52
CA TYR A 255 -14.56 7.61 4.13
C TYR A 255 -15.10 8.56 3.04
N ALA A 256 -14.93 9.87 3.22
CA ALA A 256 -15.35 10.88 2.24
C ALA A 256 -14.57 10.76 0.92
N LEU A 257 -13.25 10.52 0.99
CA LEU A 257 -12.38 10.31 -0.16
C LEU A 257 -12.83 9.10 -0.98
N LYS A 258 -13.03 7.94 -0.35
CA LYS A 258 -13.48 6.71 -1.04
C LYS A 258 -14.92 6.81 -1.53
N LEU A 259 -15.77 7.64 -0.91
CA LEU A 259 -17.13 7.89 -1.39
C LEU A 259 -17.12 8.71 -2.69
N ARG A 260 -16.14 9.60 -2.89
CA ARG A 260 -16.08 10.53 -4.03
C ARG A 260 -15.21 10.08 -5.20
N GLY A 261 -14.22 9.22 -5.01
CA GLY A 261 -13.39 8.66 -6.09
C GLY A 261 -14.15 7.82 -7.15
N ARG A 262 -15.47 8.01 -7.26
CA ARG A 262 -16.45 7.25 -8.05
C ARG A 262 -16.61 7.72 -9.50
N GLU A 263 -15.96 8.80 -9.93
CA GLU A 263 -16.14 9.27 -11.31
C GLU A 263 -15.27 8.51 -12.32
N GLU A 264 -14.12 7.94 -11.91
CA GLU A 264 -13.18 7.33 -12.87
C GLU A 264 -12.83 5.86 -12.58
N TRP A 265 -12.95 5.42 -11.32
CA TRP A 265 -12.72 4.04 -10.90
C TRP A 265 -13.87 3.60 -10.02
N VAL A 266 -14.57 2.51 -10.37
CA VAL A 266 -15.58 1.92 -9.48
C VAL A 266 -14.85 1.34 -8.28
N PRO A 267 -14.87 1.98 -7.09
CA PRO A 267 -14.23 1.41 -5.91
C PRO A 267 -15.00 0.13 -5.59
N GLU A 268 -14.30 -0.94 -5.21
CA GLU A 268 -15.02 -2.12 -4.73
C GLU A 268 -15.95 -1.67 -3.59
N PRO A 269 -17.27 -1.96 -3.65
CA PRO A 269 -18.22 -1.57 -2.60
C PRO A 269 -17.79 -1.96 -1.18
N ARG A 270 -16.88 -2.94 -1.10
CA ARG A 270 -16.24 -3.43 0.11
C ARG A 270 -15.40 -2.38 0.83
N ASP A 271 -14.66 -1.52 0.13
CA ASP A 271 -13.72 -0.61 0.80
C ASP A 271 -14.43 0.56 1.48
N VAL A 272 -15.41 1.16 0.82
CA VAL A 272 -16.28 2.19 1.44
C VAL A 272 -16.99 1.63 2.68
N ALA A 273 -17.43 0.37 2.61
CA ALA A 273 -18.08 -0.30 3.73
C ALA A 273 -17.11 -0.54 4.91
N LYS A 274 -15.84 -0.86 4.65
CA LYS A 274 -14.82 -1.01 5.71
C LYS A 274 -14.57 0.32 6.42
N TRP A 275 -14.33 1.42 5.70
CA TRP A 275 -14.12 2.75 6.31
C TRP A 275 -15.31 3.23 7.11
N ARG A 276 -16.53 3.03 6.58
CA ARG A 276 -17.77 3.32 7.32
C ARG A 276 -17.85 2.48 8.60
N THR A 277 -17.56 1.19 8.53
CA THR A 277 -17.61 0.29 9.69
C THR A 277 -16.61 0.72 10.76
N ALA A 278 -15.38 1.04 10.36
CA ALA A 278 -14.38 1.60 11.27
C ALA A 278 -14.92 2.87 11.93
N LEU A 279 -15.40 3.85 11.16
CA LEU A 279 -15.95 5.10 11.70
C LEU A 279 -17.14 4.88 12.65
N GLU A 280 -18.12 4.06 12.27
CA GLU A 280 -19.30 3.76 13.09
C GLU A 280 -18.95 3.07 14.41
N SER A 281 -17.85 2.30 14.44
CA SER A 281 -17.40 1.59 15.63
C SER A 281 -17.02 2.53 16.79
N TYR A 282 -16.67 3.80 16.49
CA TYR A 282 -16.37 4.85 17.49
C TYR A 282 -17.63 5.44 18.11
N TRP A 283 -18.74 5.44 17.37
CA TRP A 283 -19.97 6.10 17.78
C TRP A 283 -20.91 5.17 18.54
N ARG A 284 -20.89 3.88 18.18
CA ARG A 284 -21.74 2.87 18.81
C ARG A 284 -21.18 2.36 20.13
N ASN A 285 -19.87 2.47 20.32
CA ASN A 285 -19.23 2.24 21.60
C ASN A 285 -18.87 3.60 22.17
N PRO A 286 -19.70 4.21 23.05
CA PRO A 286 -19.26 5.33 23.86
C PRO A 286 -18.13 4.79 24.73
N PHE A 287 -16.91 4.91 24.24
CA PHE A 287 -15.73 4.52 24.99
C PHE A 287 -15.85 5.14 26.37
N PRO A 288 -15.63 4.39 27.44
CA PRO A 288 -15.16 4.99 28.66
C PRO A 288 -13.72 5.40 28.37
N ILE A 289 -13.50 6.45 27.55
CA ILE A 289 -12.27 7.21 27.64
C ILE A 289 -12.27 7.64 29.10
N PRO A 290 -11.33 7.19 29.93
CA PRO A 290 -11.32 7.60 31.32
C PRO A 290 -11.10 9.11 31.30
N ARG A 291 -12.19 9.90 31.47
CA ARG A 291 -12.13 11.37 31.59
C ARG A 291 -11.21 11.80 32.73
N THR A 292 -10.87 10.85 33.59
CA THR A 292 -9.86 10.95 34.64
C THR A 292 -8.74 10.01 34.23
N GLY A 293 -7.52 10.51 33.96
CA GLY A 293 -6.35 9.74 33.47
C GLY A 293 -5.86 8.61 34.40
N LYS A 294 -6.74 7.70 34.81
CA LYS A 294 -6.44 6.45 35.47
C LYS A 294 -6.40 5.36 34.39
N PRO A 295 -5.31 4.59 34.30
CA PRO A 295 -5.23 3.46 33.40
C PRO A 295 -6.40 2.52 33.63
N ILE A 296 -6.97 1.98 32.54
CA ILE A 296 -7.91 0.86 32.64
C ILE A 296 -7.07 -0.34 33.10
N THR A 297 -7.13 -0.65 34.39
CA THR A 297 -6.51 -1.87 34.92
C THR A 297 -7.38 -3.06 34.53
N GLY A 298 -7.27 -3.48 33.27
CA GLY A 298 -7.71 -4.79 32.85
C GLY A 298 -6.78 -5.82 33.47
N SER A 299 -7.30 -6.61 34.41
CA SER A 299 -6.60 -7.75 34.99
C SER A 299 -6.26 -8.73 33.87
N ARG A 300 -5.03 -8.66 33.35
CA ARG A 300 -4.50 -9.67 32.44
C ARG A 300 -4.51 -10.99 33.23
N VAL A 301 -5.46 -11.86 32.95
CA VAL A 301 -5.48 -13.22 33.50
C VAL A 301 -4.18 -13.85 33.02
N LYS A 302 -3.23 -14.04 33.94
CA LYS A 302 -2.00 -14.76 33.62
C LYS A 302 -2.41 -16.17 33.15
N PRO A 303 -1.84 -16.70 32.05
CA PRO A 303 -2.02 -18.10 31.72
C PRO A 303 -1.56 -18.90 32.94
N GLN A 304 -2.49 -19.58 33.60
CA GLN A 304 -2.13 -20.51 34.66
C GLN A 304 -1.20 -21.55 34.06
N GLU A 305 -0.11 -21.79 34.78
CA GLU A 305 0.89 -22.80 34.51
C GLU A 305 0.19 -24.14 34.23
N LEU A 306 0.16 -24.56 32.97
CA LEU A 306 -0.13 -25.93 32.57
C LEU A 306 1.13 -26.76 32.84
N HIS A 307 1.37 -27.04 34.10
CA HIS A 307 2.24 -28.12 34.54
C HIS A 307 1.48 -28.96 35.54
N GLU A 308 0.90 -30.05 35.04
CA GLU A 308 0.80 -31.36 35.69
C GLU A 308 0.54 -32.43 34.62
#